data_AF-A0A955LT81-F1
#
_entry.id   AF-A0A955LT81-F1
#
_cell.length_a   1.000
_cell.length_b   1.000
_cell.length_c   1.000
_cell.angle_alpha   90.00
_cell.angle_beta   90.00
_cell.angle_gamma   90.00
#
_symmetry.space_group_name_H-M   'P 1'
#
loop_
_entity.id
_entity.type
_entity.pdbx_description
1 polymer ?
#
loop_
_entity_poly.entity_id
_entity_poly.type
_entity_poly.pdbx_seq_one_letter_code
_entity_poly.pdbx_strand_id
1 'polypeptide(L)'
;KVCLPVVATENSDLQFYNVNDPDKDLERGLWGIYQPDTAKCERAENNDLNTVIVPALGFSESGDRLGRGKGFYDRWLSSLDDSVLKIGFSFREQILSDIFSEPHDIRMDAVITPDNIIMIKSAIKNQESRNE
;
A
#
# COMPACT_ATOMS: atom_id res chain seq x y z
N LYS A 1 -5.98 2.65 -13.54
CA LYS A 1 -5.40 3.96 -13.15
C LYS A 1 -4.29 3.69 -12.13
N VAL A 2 -3.27 4.53 -12.06
CA VAL A 2 -2.21 4.44 -11.04
C VAL A 2 -2.32 5.67 -10.15
N CYS A 3 -2.28 5.46 -8.85
CA CYS A 3 -2.29 6.52 -7.87
C CYS A 3 -1.04 6.42 -7.01
N LEU A 4 -0.40 7.55 -6.73
CA LEU A 4 0.78 7.60 -5.87
C LEU A 4 0.50 8.41 -4.60
N PRO A 5 1.20 8.08 -3.49
CA PRO A 5 1.00 8.77 -2.23
C PRO A 5 1.63 10.18 -2.23
N VAL A 6 0.99 11.09 -1.51
CA VAL A 6 1.46 12.42 -1.14
C VAL A 6 1.46 12.51 0.38
N VAL A 7 2.55 13.04 0.94
CA VAL A 7 2.64 13.39 2.36
C VAL A 7 2.92 14.88 2.45
N ALA A 8 1.89 15.65 2.85
CA ALA A 8 2.01 17.10 2.94
C ALA A 8 2.94 17.54 4.09
N THR A 9 2.87 16.88 5.23
CA THR A 9 3.69 17.15 6.43
C THR A 9 3.97 15.87 7.21
N GLU A 10 4.90 15.90 8.16
CA GLU A 10 5.18 14.73 9.02
C GLU A 10 3.99 14.23 9.86
N ASN A 11 2.97 15.07 10.05
CA ASN A 11 1.81 14.78 10.88
C ASN A 11 0.52 14.63 10.07
N SER A 12 0.57 14.77 8.74
CA SER A 12 -0.61 14.61 7.89
C SER A 12 -0.88 13.14 7.56
N ASP A 13 -2.11 12.79 7.24
CA ASP A 13 -2.41 11.48 6.69
C ASP A 13 -1.94 11.34 5.24
N LEU A 14 -1.80 10.09 4.81
CA LEU A 14 -1.44 9.73 3.45
C LEU A 14 -2.61 10.08 2.52
N GLN A 15 -2.33 10.82 1.45
CA GLN A 15 -3.30 11.11 0.39
C GLN A 15 -2.83 10.49 -0.91
N PHE A 16 -3.74 10.10 -1.79
CA PHE A 16 -3.40 9.52 -3.08
C PHE A 16 -3.92 10.39 -4.20
N TYR A 17 -3.14 10.52 -5.27
CA TYR A 17 -3.50 11.29 -6.45
C TYR A 17 -3.23 10.45 -7.70
N ASN A 18 -4.10 10.58 -8.70
CA ASN A 18 -3.97 9.91 -9.98
C ASN A 18 -2.77 10.47 -10.74
N VAL A 19 -1.94 9.58 -11.29
CA VAL A 19 -0.78 9.92 -12.11
C VAL A 19 -0.97 9.32 -13.50
N ASN A 20 -0.84 10.17 -14.53
CA ASN A 20 -0.97 9.75 -15.92
C ASN A 20 0.40 9.72 -16.62
N ASP A 21 1.26 10.69 -16.33
CA ASP A 21 2.59 10.83 -16.90
C ASP A 21 3.60 11.18 -15.79
N PRO A 22 4.33 10.19 -15.25
CA PRO A 22 5.29 10.41 -14.16
C PRO A 22 6.36 11.47 -14.44
N ASP A 23 6.73 11.71 -15.70
CA ASP A 23 7.75 12.69 -16.05
C ASP A 23 7.24 14.14 -15.92
N LYS A 24 5.91 14.33 -15.94
CA LYS A 24 5.25 15.66 -15.89
C LYS A 24 4.47 15.91 -14.60
N ASP A 25 3.95 14.83 -14.03
CA ASP A 25 2.99 14.87 -12.92
C ASP A 25 3.68 14.81 -11.55
N LEU A 26 4.98 14.50 -11.49
CA LEU A 26 5.71 14.36 -10.23
C LEU A 26 6.59 15.56 -9.91
N GLU A 27 6.61 15.92 -8.63
CA GLU A 27 7.47 16.94 -8.05
C GLU A 27 8.19 16.40 -6.80
N ARG A 28 9.20 17.12 -6.31
CA ARG A 28 9.88 16.75 -5.06
C ARG A 28 9.06 17.22 -3.86
N GLY A 29 8.57 16.26 -3.08
CA GLY A 29 7.87 16.49 -1.84
C GLY A 29 8.76 16.43 -0.60
N LEU A 30 8.15 16.03 0.51
CA LEU A 30 8.83 15.85 1.79
C LEU A 30 10.00 14.85 1.65
N TRP A 31 11.12 15.14 2.31
CA TRP A 31 12.36 14.37 2.23
C TRP A 31 12.95 14.22 0.81
N GLY A 32 12.50 15.07 -0.13
CA GLY A 32 12.98 15.06 -1.51
C GLY A 32 12.49 13.87 -2.35
N ILE A 33 11.50 13.12 -1.85
CA ILE A 33 10.87 11.99 -2.55
C ILE A 33 9.92 12.54 -3.61
N TYR A 34 9.90 11.91 -4.79
CA TYR A 34 8.93 12.27 -5.83
C TYR A 34 7.51 11.90 -5.41
N GLN A 35 6.60 12.85 -5.54
CA GLN A 35 5.17 12.70 -5.26
C GLN A 35 4.35 13.43 -6.33
N PRO A 36 3.06 13.09 -6.51
CA PRO A 36 2.17 13.84 -7.39
C PRO A 36 2.12 15.34 -7.06
N ASP A 37 2.22 16.18 -8.10
CA ASP A 37 1.93 17.60 -8.03
C ASP A 37 0.42 17.77 -7.81
N THR A 38 0.04 18.11 -6.59
CA THR A 38 -1.36 18.24 -6.17
C THR A 38 -2.13 19.35 -6.89
N ALA A 39 -1.46 20.29 -7.55
CA ALA A 39 -2.11 21.31 -8.37
C ALA A 39 -2.47 20.82 -9.78
N LYS A 40 -1.80 19.74 -10.25
CA LYS A 40 -2.04 19.12 -11.57
C LYS A 40 -2.82 17.83 -11.50
N CYS A 41 -2.65 17.07 -10.43
CA CYS A 41 -3.21 15.73 -10.28
C CYS A 41 -4.54 15.77 -9.55
N GLU A 42 -5.48 14.92 -9.98
CA GLU A 42 -6.75 14.73 -9.29
C GLU A 42 -6.57 13.78 -8.10
N ARG A 43 -7.13 14.15 -6.95
CA ARG A 43 -7.12 13.30 -5.75
C ARG A 43 -7.92 12.02 -6.02
N ALA A 44 -7.36 10.87 -5.64
CA ALA A 44 -8.04 9.59 -5.69
C ALA A 44 -8.85 9.37 -4.42
N GLU A 45 -10.08 8.86 -4.58
CA GLU A 45 -10.92 8.42 -3.48
C GLU A 45 -10.55 6.98 -3.09
N ASN A 46 -10.64 6.66 -1.80
CA ASN A 46 -10.31 5.31 -1.31
C ASN A 46 -11.21 4.22 -1.96
N ASN A 47 -12.46 4.56 -2.28
CA ASN A 47 -13.43 3.64 -2.87
C ASN A 47 -13.09 3.23 -4.32
N ASP A 48 -12.19 3.95 -4.98
CA ASP A 48 -11.75 3.65 -6.35
C ASP A 48 -10.58 2.65 -6.39
N LEU A 49 -10.08 2.22 -5.23
CA LEU A 49 -8.92 1.34 -5.11
C LEU A 49 -9.34 -0.13 -5.05
N ASN A 50 -8.83 -0.95 -5.97
CA ASN A 50 -9.00 -2.40 -5.90
C ASN A 50 -7.77 -3.10 -5.28
N THR A 51 -6.59 -2.48 -5.39
CA THR A 51 -5.33 -3.07 -4.97
C THR A 51 -4.33 -1.98 -4.59
N VAL A 52 -3.52 -2.25 -3.58
CA VAL A 52 -2.48 -1.37 -3.08
C VAL A 52 -1.18 -2.14 -2.97
N ILE A 53 -0.12 -1.58 -3.53
CA ILE A 53 1.25 -2.03 -3.28
C ILE A 53 1.79 -1.25 -2.09
N VAL A 54 2.08 -1.95 -0.99
CA VAL A 54 2.50 -1.33 0.27
C VAL A 54 4.02 -1.48 0.41
N PRO A 55 4.78 -0.38 0.54
CA PRO A 55 6.22 -0.44 0.76
C PRO A 55 6.55 -0.81 2.22
N ALA A 56 7.67 -1.52 2.40
CA ALA A 56 8.20 -1.85 3.72
C ALA A 56 9.73 -2.04 3.66
N LEU A 57 10.35 -2.05 4.85
CA LEU A 57 11.74 -2.50 5.03
C LEU A 57 11.83 -4.02 5.06
N GLY A 58 10.78 -4.69 5.51
CA GLY A 58 10.65 -6.14 5.49
C GLY A 58 9.24 -6.60 5.80
N PHE A 59 8.98 -7.88 5.54
CA PHE A 59 7.70 -8.55 5.77
C PHE A 59 7.91 -9.87 6.48
N SER A 60 6.92 -10.32 7.24
CA SER A 60 6.89 -11.69 7.79
C SER A 60 6.10 -12.62 6.86
N GLU A 61 6.27 -13.93 7.01
CA GLU A 61 5.43 -14.92 6.31
C GLU A 61 3.95 -14.84 6.75
N SER A 62 3.67 -14.23 7.91
CA SER A 62 2.32 -13.97 8.40
C SER A 62 1.72 -12.67 7.86
N GLY A 63 2.45 -11.94 7.00
CA GLY A 63 2.01 -10.70 6.37
C GLY A 63 2.22 -9.44 7.22
N ASP A 64 2.90 -9.56 8.36
CA ASP A 64 3.31 -8.40 9.14
C ASP A 64 4.35 -7.58 8.37
N ARG A 65 4.46 -6.31 8.71
CA ARG A 65 5.21 -5.32 7.93
C ARG A 65 6.07 -4.47 8.84
N LEU A 66 7.37 -4.40 8.53
CA LEU A 66 8.28 -3.44 9.14
C LEU A 66 8.32 -2.16 8.30
N GLY A 67 7.58 -1.13 8.70
CA GLY A 67 7.60 0.18 8.05
C GLY A 67 8.84 1.01 8.37
N ARG A 68 8.87 2.26 7.87
CA ARG A 68 9.89 3.27 8.25
C ARG A 68 9.54 4.05 9.53
N GLY A 69 8.47 3.64 10.22
CA GLY A 69 7.89 4.37 11.37
C GLY A 69 6.83 5.39 10.97
N LYS A 70 6.36 6.19 11.95
CA LYS A 70 5.32 7.24 11.84
C LYS A 70 3.89 6.77 11.49
N GLY A 71 3.70 5.50 11.14
CA GLY A 71 2.37 4.88 11.00
C GLY A 71 1.48 5.47 9.90
N PHE A 72 2.04 6.14 8.89
CA PHE A 72 1.25 6.71 7.78
C PHE A 72 0.41 5.65 7.08
N TYR A 73 1.03 4.51 6.76
CA TYR A 73 0.35 3.43 6.08
C TYR A 73 -0.65 2.71 6.99
N ASP A 74 -0.37 2.48 8.29
CA ASP A 74 -1.33 1.81 9.17
C ASP A 74 -2.61 2.63 9.32
N ARG A 75 -2.48 3.94 9.58
CA ARG A 75 -3.63 4.85 9.64
C ARG A 75 -4.43 4.82 8.34
N TRP A 76 -3.77 4.97 7.20
CA TRP A 76 -4.49 5.01 5.93
C TRP A 76 -5.08 3.65 5.52
N LEU A 77 -4.35 2.55 5.69
CA LEU A 77 -4.82 1.20 5.36
C LEU A 77 -6.03 0.81 6.21
N SER A 78 -6.10 1.25 7.47
CA SER A 78 -7.27 1.02 8.34
C SER A 78 -8.55 1.71 7.86
N SER A 79 -8.44 2.69 6.97
CA SER A 79 -9.57 3.40 6.36
C SER A 79 -10.06 2.78 5.05
N LEU A 80 -9.38 1.74 4.55
CA LEU A 80 -9.76 1.06 3.31
C LEU A 80 -10.79 -0.03 3.57
N ASP A 81 -11.61 -0.30 2.56
CA ASP A 81 -12.49 -1.45 2.56
C ASP A 81 -11.68 -2.76 2.61
N ASP A 82 -12.24 -3.78 3.25
CA ASP A 82 -11.60 -5.10 3.38
C ASP A 82 -11.41 -5.82 2.04
N SER A 83 -12.18 -5.45 1.01
CA SER A 83 -12.04 -5.97 -0.36
C SER A 83 -10.82 -5.41 -1.09
N VAL A 84 -10.21 -4.32 -0.62
CA VAL A 84 -9.00 -3.76 -1.23
C VAL A 84 -7.80 -4.65 -0.91
N LEU A 85 -7.20 -5.23 -1.95
CA LEU A 85 -6.09 -6.17 -1.80
C LEU A 85 -4.77 -5.44 -1.44
N LYS A 86 -4.15 -5.83 -0.33
CA LYS A 86 -2.93 -5.22 0.23
C LYS A 86 -1.74 -6.14 -0.06
N ILE A 87 -0.86 -5.73 -0.98
CA ILE A 87 0.25 -6.55 -1.46
C ILE A 87 1.59 -5.92 -1.07
N GLY A 88 2.45 -6.71 -0.41
CA GLY A 88 3.85 -6.37 -0.23
C GLY A 88 4.71 -6.85 -1.40
N PHE A 89 5.67 -6.03 -1.83
CA PHE A 89 6.73 -6.44 -2.75
C PHE A 89 8.07 -6.36 -2.03
N SER A 90 8.85 -7.44 -2.11
CA SER A 90 10.03 -7.61 -1.26
C SER A 90 11.12 -8.42 -1.94
N PHE A 91 12.38 -8.13 -1.63
CA PHE A 91 13.45 -9.10 -1.86
C PHE A 91 13.35 -10.25 -0.84
N ARG A 92 14.02 -11.38 -1.13
CA ARG A 92 14.00 -12.55 -0.24
C ARG A 92 14.64 -12.23 1.11
N GLU A 93 15.69 -11.42 1.11
CA GLU A 93 16.44 -10.98 2.30
C GLU A 93 15.62 -10.06 3.21
N GLN A 94 14.50 -9.54 2.70
CA GLN A 94 13.56 -8.70 3.43
C GLN A 94 12.38 -9.51 3.98
N ILE A 95 12.35 -10.83 3.78
CA ILE A 95 11.43 -11.72 4.51
C ILE A 95 12.07 -12.07 5.85
N LEU A 96 11.45 -11.60 6.92
CA LEU A 96 11.94 -11.73 8.29
C LEU A 96 11.18 -12.84 9.02
N SER A 97 11.88 -13.59 9.86
CA SER A 97 11.28 -14.68 10.65
C SER A 97 10.27 -14.17 11.67
N ASP A 98 10.47 -12.96 12.17
CA ASP A 98 9.60 -12.32 13.16
C ASP A 98 9.60 -10.81 12.97
N ILE A 99 8.43 -10.19 13.15
CA ILE A 99 8.23 -8.74 13.15
C ILE A 99 7.27 -8.47 14.31
N PHE A 100 7.73 -7.64 15.26
CA PHE A 100 6.87 -7.16 16.32
C PHE A 100 5.75 -6.29 15.73
N SER A 101 4.51 -6.72 15.90
CA SER A 101 3.31 -6.03 15.43
C SER A 101 2.42 -5.58 16.60
N GLU A 102 1.82 -4.41 16.49
CA GLU A 102 0.83 -3.88 17.41
C GLU A 102 -0.60 -4.10 16.88
N PRO A 103 -1.66 -4.02 17.73
CA PRO A 103 -3.04 -4.27 17.30
C PRO A 103 -3.58 -3.36 16.20
N HIS A 104 -2.94 -2.21 15.98
CA HIS A 104 -3.31 -1.25 14.95
C HIS A 104 -2.55 -1.44 13.64
N ASP A 105 -1.55 -2.34 13.61
CA ASP A 105 -0.78 -2.63 12.40
C ASP A 105 -1.62 -3.45 11.41
N ILE A 106 -1.65 -2.99 10.17
CA ILE A 106 -2.45 -3.65 9.12
C ILE A 106 -1.56 -4.64 8.35
N ARG A 107 -1.93 -5.93 8.43
CA ARG A 107 -1.27 -7.02 7.71
C ARG A 107 -1.55 -6.98 6.22
N MET A 108 -0.59 -7.48 5.45
CA MET A 108 -0.72 -7.72 4.03
C MET A 108 -1.58 -8.96 3.77
N ASP A 109 -2.27 -8.95 2.64
CA ASP A 109 -3.04 -10.09 2.15
C ASP A 109 -2.13 -11.05 1.36
N ALA A 110 -1.09 -10.52 0.72
CA ALA A 110 -0.04 -11.28 0.03
C ALA A 110 1.32 -10.56 0.09
N VAL A 111 2.42 -11.32 0.02
CA VAL A 111 3.77 -10.80 -0.17
C VAL A 111 4.42 -11.50 -1.35
N ILE A 112 4.94 -10.72 -2.30
CA ILE A 112 5.57 -11.21 -3.53
C ILE A 112 7.08 -10.99 -3.45
N THR A 113 7.83 -12.05 -3.70
CA THR A 113 9.27 -12.03 -3.93
C THR A 113 9.58 -12.39 -5.40
N PRO A 114 10.82 -12.22 -5.89
CA PRO A 114 11.15 -12.56 -7.28
C PRO A 114 10.84 -14.01 -7.68
N ASP A 115 10.75 -14.92 -6.70
CA ASP A 115 10.67 -16.36 -6.88
C ASP A 115 9.47 -17.02 -6.19
N ASN A 116 8.69 -16.27 -5.40
CA ASN A 116 7.61 -16.83 -4.60
C ASN A 116 6.47 -15.83 -4.37
N ILE A 117 5.28 -16.36 -4.08
CA ILE A 117 4.11 -15.60 -3.63
C ILE A 117 3.62 -16.23 -2.32
N ILE A 118 3.69 -15.46 -1.24
CA ILE A 118 3.17 -15.83 0.07
C ILE A 118 1.75 -15.29 0.18
N MET A 119 0.75 -16.18 0.18
CA MET A 119 -0.66 -15.81 0.35
C MET A 119 -1.03 -15.90 1.84
N ILE A 120 -1.50 -14.79 2.43
CA ILE A 120 -1.86 -14.71 3.87
C ILE A 120 -3.37 -14.77 4.06
N LYS A 121 -4.12 -13.90 3.38
CA LYS A 121 -5.57 -14.06 3.34
C LYS A 121 -5.93 -15.11 2.31
N SER A 122 -6.71 -16.10 2.74
CA SER A 122 -7.40 -17.00 1.83
C SER A 122 -8.52 -16.21 1.14
N ALA A 123 -8.23 -15.57 0.01
CA ALA A 123 -9.23 -14.84 -0.76
C ALA A 123 -9.12 -15.13 -2.25
N ILE A 124 -9.73 -16.25 -2.65
CA ILE A 124 -10.58 -16.24 -3.85
C ILE A 124 -11.97 -16.64 -3.34
N LYS A 125 -12.81 -15.65 -2.99
CA LYS A 125 -14.25 -15.88 -2.99
C LYS A 125 -14.68 -15.86 -4.45
N ASN A 126 -15.11 -17.02 -4.96
CA ASN A 126 -15.57 -17.21 -6.32
C ASN A 126 -16.57 -16.11 -6.72
N GLN A 127 -16.29 -15.46 -7.85
CA GLN A 127 -17.30 -14.74 -8.61
C GLN A 127 -18.29 -15.75 -9.24
N GLU A 128 -19.17 -16.33 -8.43
CA GLU A 128 -20.34 -17.09 -8.92
C GLU A 128 -21.57 -16.67 -8.11
N SER A 129 -22.16 -15.53 -8.49
CA SER A 129 -23.56 -15.14 -8.20
C SER A 129 -23.83 -13.75 -8.77
N ARG A 130 -23.61 -13.59 -10.07
CA ARG A 130 -24.30 -12.58 -10.90
C ARG A 130 -24.73 -13.27 -12.19
N ASN A 131 -25.74 -14.12 -12.05
CA ASN A 131 -26.63 -14.57 -13.10
C ASN A 131 -27.90 -15.07 -12.41
N GLU A 132 -28.70 -14.13 -11.92
CA GLU A 132 -30.17 -14.26 -11.81
C GLU A 132 -30.78 -12.93 -12.26
#